data_AF-A0A2H0TXR0-F1
#
_entry.id   AF-A0A2H0TXR0-F1
#
_cell.length_a   1.000
_cell.length_b   1.000
_cell.length_c   1.000
_cell.angle_alpha   90.00
_cell.angle_beta   90.00
_cell.angle_gamma   90.00
#
_symmetry.space_group_name_H-M   'P 1'
#
loop_
_entity.id
_entity.type
_entity.pdbx_description
1 polymer ?
#
loop_
_entity_poly.entity_id
_entity_poly.type
_entity_poly.pdbx_seq_one_letter_code
_entity_poly.pdbx_strand_id
1 'polypeptide(L)'
;MWSFIWNDLLYQPVFNVLIWLYNNTAHQNLGWAVVYLTVFLRILLLPLTVIGERNKVRDEQVQEDIKKIEKEFRNDPTLQKEEIRKLVKRNKINPWAKVLALGIQLLVLILLYQVFLQGITGEKLLRTLYEWVDFPGSINIFFYGFNIGARHDIVWPGFVAIVLLAEIYIDFKRHKENVTKSDLAYFILFPAFSFYILWLLPMVKSIFILTSMFFGMFIGLIIRALFKPHKKQEN
;
A
#
# COMPACT_ATOMS: atom_id res chain seq x y z
N MET A 1 -23.10 -0.40 -17.81
CA MET A 1 -22.74 -1.45 -16.82
C MET A 1 -21.46 -1.10 -16.07
N TRP A 2 -20.33 -0.86 -16.74
CA TRP A 2 -19.07 -0.47 -16.07
C TRP A 2 -19.17 0.84 -15.29
N SER A 3 -19.83 1.86 -15.86
CA SER A 3 -20.08 3.14 -15.20
C SER A 3 -20.93 2.99 -13.92
N PHE A 4 -21.90 2.08 -13.90
CA PHE A 4 -22.74 1.80 -12.73
C PHE A 4 -21.93 1.16 -11.61
N ILE A 5 -21.15 0.12 -11.92
CA ILE A 5 -20.27 -0.54 -10.93
C ILE A 5 -19.26 0.46 -10.37
N TRP A 6 -18.66 1.28 -11.24
CA TRP A 6 -17.67 2.25 -10.80
C TRP A 6 -18.27 3.38 -9.96
N ASN A 7 -19.33 4.02 -10.45
CA ASN A 7 -19.89 5.21 -9.80
C ASN A 7 -20.77 4.86 -8.61
N ASP A 8 -21.73 3.95 -8.78
CA ASP A 8 -22.79 3.72 -7.80
C ASP A 8 -22.39 2.69 -6.73
N LEU A 9 -21.56 1.70 -7.09
CA LEU A 9 -21.14 0.64 -6.16
C LEU A 9 -19.81 0.94 -5.44
N LEU A 10 -18.89 1.69 -6.07
CA LEU A 10 -17.56 1.96 -5.52
C LEU A 10 -17.38 3.42 -5.11
N TYR A 11 -17.52 4.35 -6.07
CA TYR A 11 -17.24 5.77 -5.83
C TYR A 11 -18.21 6.41 -4.85
N GLN A 12 -19.52 6.30 -5.08
CA GLN A 12 -20.53 6.96 -4.27
C GLN A 12 -20.51 6.48 -2.80
N PRO A 13 -20.40 5.18 -2.48
CA PRO A 13 -20.28 4.74 -1.10
C PRO A 13 -19.01 5.26 -0.42
N VAL A 14 -17.85 5.16 -1.08
CA VAL A 14 -16.58 5.64 -0.52
C VAL A 14 -16.61 7.16 -0.31
N PHE A 15 -17.22 7.90 -1.25
CA PHE A 15 -17.42 9.34 -1.13
C PHE A 15 -18.29 9.69 0.08
N ASN A 16 -19.42 9.03 0.23
CA ASN A 16 -20.36 9.28 1.34
C ASN A 16 -19.74 8.93 2.69
N VAL A 17 -19.00 7.82 2.79
CA VAL A 17 -18.25 7.48 4.00
C VAL A 17 -17.19 8.55 4.30
N LEU A 18 -16.50 9.08 3.28
CA LEU A 18 -15.53 10.16 3.49
C LEU A 18 -16.20 11.42 4.07
N ILE A 19 -17.30 11.88 3.47
CA ILE A 19 -18.01 13.09 3.92
C ILE A 19 -18.65 12.87 5.30
N TRP A 20 -19.19 11.68 5.56
CA TRP A 20 -19.69 11.32 6.87
C TRP A 20 -18.57 11.34 7.92
N LEU A 21 -17.40 10.77 7.63
CA LEU A 21 -16.23 10.84 8.52
C LEU A 21 -15.76 12.28 8.72
N TYR A 22 -15.80 13.09 7.66
CA TYR A 22 -15.45 14.51 7.69
C TYR A 22 -16.34 15.29 8.68
N ASN A 23 -17.65 15.10 8.60
CA ASN A 23 -18.63 15.80 9.45
C ASN A 23 -18.60 15.32 10.90
N ASN A 24 -18.47 14.01 11.14
CA ASN A 24 -18.74 13.42 12.45
C ASN A 24 -17.47 13.17 13.28
N THR A 25 -16.38 12.71 12.66
CA THR A 25 -15.21 12.18 13.38
C THR A 25 -13.94 13.00 13.15
N ALA A 26 -13.79 13.60 11.97
CA ALA A 26 -12.58 14.28 11.56
C ALA A 26 -12.53 15.77 11.93
N HIS A 27 -13.48 16.24 12.74
CA HIS A 27 -13.58 17.64 13.16
C HIS A 27 -13.52 18.60 11.96
N GLN A 28 -14.22 18.26 10.87
CA GLN A 28 -14.22 19.02 9.62
C GLN A 28 -12.81 19.22 9.03
N ASN A 29 -11.90 18.25 9.21
CA ASN A 29 -10.59 18.23 8.58
C ASN A 29 -10.48 17.09 7.56
N LEU A 30 -10.24 17.44 6.30
CA LEU A 30 -10.23 16.44 5.22
C LEU A 30 -9.03 15.48 5.30
N GLY A 31 -7.89 15.92 5.83
CA GLY A 31 -6.74 15.05 6.04
C GLY A 31 -7.04 13.93 7.03
N TRP A 32 -7.65 14.27 8.17
CA TRP A 32 -8.11 13.28 9.15
C TRP A 32 -9.21 12.36 8.59
N ALA A 33 -10.15 12.91 7.81
CA ALA A 33 -11.18 12.10 7.17
C ALA A 33 -10.57 11.03 6.26
N VAL A 34 -9.52 11.38 5.50
CA VAL A 34 -8.79 10.41 4.66
C VAL A 34 -8.03 9.39 5.50
N VAL A 35 -7.38 9.79 6.60
CA VAL A 35 -6.72 8.84 7.51
C VAL A 35 -7.74 7.81 8.02
N TYR A 36 -8.87 8.25 8.54
CA TYR A 36 -9.92 7.36 9.05
C TYR A 36 -10.51 6.46 7.97
N LEU A 37 -10.78 7.01 6.77
CA LEU A 37 -11.26 6.22 5.65
C LEU A 37 -10.25 5.15 5.25
N THR A 38 -8.96 5.51 5.22
CA THR A 38 -7.88 4.56 4.90
C THR A 38 -7.84 3.41 5.90
N VAL A 39 -7.91 3.72 7.20
CA VAL A 39 -7.94 2.71 8.26
C VAL A 39 -9.17 1.84 8.14
N PHE A 40 -10.35 2.43 7.90
CA PHE A 40 -11.60 1.69 7.69
C PHE A 40 -11.51 0.70 6.52
N LEU A 41 -11.03 1.17 5.35
CA LEU A 41 -10.83 0.32 4.18
C LEU A 41 -9.80 -0.78 4.45
N ARG A 42 -8.74 -0.47 5.21
CA ARG A 42 -7.72 -1.44 5.61
C ARG A 42 -8.25 -2.51 6.56
N ILE A 43 -9.18 -2.16 7.44
CA ILE A 43 -9.89 -3.12 8.31
C ILE A 43 -10.80 -4.02 7.48
N LEU A 44 -11.54 -3.47 6.52
CA LEU A 44 -12.39 -4.26 5.62
C LEU A 44 -11.54 -5.24 4.79
N LEU A 45 -10.38 -4.80 4.31
CA LEU A 45 -9.41 -5.59 3.56
C LEU A 45 -8.40 -6.33 4.45
N LEU A 46 -8.64 -6.39 5.76
CA LEU A 46 -7.76 -7.06 6.72
C LEU A 46 -7.52 -8.55 6.40
N PRO A 47 -8.54 -9.38 6.11
CA PRO A 47 -8.29 -10.81 5.83
C PRO A 47 -7.36 -11.00 4.64
N LEU A 48 -7.51 -10.17 3.60
CA LEU A 48 -6.63 -10.18 2.44
C LEU A 48 -5.21 -9.73 2.81
N THR A 49 -5.09 -8.67 3.62
CA THR A 49 -3.80 -8.16 4.09
C THR A 49 -3.06 -9.21 4.92
N VAL A 50 -3.76 -9.90 5.84
CA VAL A 50 -3.21 -10.99 6.65
C VAL A 50 -2.69 -12.15 5.79
N ILE A 51 -3.45 -12.57 4.77
CA ILE A 51 -3.01 -13.59 3.82
C ILE A 51 -1.76 -13.12 3.07
N GLY A 52 -1.74 -11.85 2.64
CA GLY A 52 -0.59 -11.23 1.98
C GLY A 52 0.67 -11.24 2.84
N GLU A 53 0.58 -10.75 4.09
CA GLU A 53 1.70 -10.71 5.03
C GLU A 53 2.19 -12.10 5.42
N ARG A 54 1.28 -13.08 5.59
CA ARG A 54 1.67 -14.48 5.83
C ARG A 54 2.44 -15.06 4.64
N ASN A 55 1.99 -14.78 3.42
CA ASN A 55 2.68 -15.22 2.21
C ASN A 55 4.07 -14.57 2.10
N LYS A 56 4.21 -13.29 2.47
CA LYS A 56 5.54 -12.64 2.52
C LYS A 56 6.49 -13.42 3.42
N VAL A 57 6.12 -13.71 4.68
CA VAL A 57 6.97 -14.47 5.62
C VAL A 57 7.35 -15.85 5.06
N ARG A 58 6.43 -16.54 4.39
CA ARG A 58 6.74 -17.83 3.74
C ARG A 58 7.70 -17.65 2.56
N ASP A 59 7.48 -16.63 1.74
CA ASP A 59 8.34 -16.34 0.59
C ASP A 59 9.76 -15.99 1.05
N GLU A 60 9.95 -15.32 2.20
CA GLU A 60 11.27 -15.05 2.81
C GLU A 60 12.07 -16.36 2.99
N GLN A 61 11.42 -17.42 3.52
CA GLN A 61 12.06 -18.74 3.68
C GLN A 61 12.48 -19.36 2.34
N VAL A 62 11.62 -19.23 1.32
CA VAL A 62 11.93 -19.77 -0.01
C VAL A 62 13.10 -19.04 -0.65
N GLN A 63 13.22 -17.73 -0.44
CA GLN A 63 14.39 -16.98 -0.90
C GLN A 63 15.69 -17.47 -0.25
N GLU A 64 15.67 -17.88 1.02
CA GLU A 64 16.84 -18.49 1.65
C GLU A 64 17.22 -19.83 1.02
N ASP A 65 16.24 -20.68 0.70
CA ASP A 65 16.47 -21.95 0.02
C ASP A 65 16.97 -21.76 -1.42
N ILE A 66 16.45 -20.77 -2.15
CA ILE A 66 16.96 -20.38 -3.47
C ILE A 66 18.43 -19.99 -3.37
N LYS A 67 18.82 -19.20 -2.35
CA LYS A 67 20.23 -18.81 -2.12
C LYS A 67 21.14 -20.01 -1.85
N LYS A 68 20.64 -21.07 -1.21
CA LYS A 68 21.40 -22.31 -1.01
C LYS A 68 21.65 -23.03 -2.35
N ILE A 69 20.60 -23.17 -3.16
CA ILE A 69 20.69 -23.74 -4.52
C ILE A 69 21.66 -22.92 -5.38
N GLU A 70 21.58 -21.59 -5.32
CA GLU A 70 22.47 -20.71 -6.07
C GLU A 70 23.94 -20.89 -5.71
N LYS A 71 24.26 -21.20 -4.44
CA LYS A 71 25.62 -21.49 -3.97
C LYS A 71 26.08 -22.88 -4.38
N GLU A 72 25.20 -23.87 -4.29
CA GLU A 72 25.51 -25.27 -4.61
C GLU A 72 25.76 -25.47 -6.11
N PHE A 73 24.93 -24.87 -6.96
CA PHE A 73 24.97 -25.04 -8.42
C PHE A 73 25.61 -23.86 -9.16
N ARG A 74 26.56 -23.13 -8.54
CA ARG A 74 27.24 -21.98 -9.19
C ARG A 74 27.88 -22.32 -10.54
N ASN A 75 28.35 -23.55 -10.68
CA ASN A 75 29.08 -24.02 -11.86
C ASN A 75 28.15 -24.62 -12.94
N ASP A 76 26.86 -24.82 -12.65
CA ASP A 76 25.87 -25.35 -13.59
C ASP A 76 24.58 -24.50 -13.58
N PRO A 77 24.52 -23.45 -14.42
CA PRO A 77 23.36 -22.55 -14.48
C PRO A 77 22.10 -23.24 -15.03
N THR A 78 22.24 -24.36 -15.74
CA THR A 78 21.09 -25.11 -16.26
C THR A 78 20.41 -25.85 -15.12
N LEU A 79 21.20 -26.60 -14.33
CA LEU A 79 20.71 -27.34 -13.18
C LEU A 79 20.21 -26.41 -12.07
N GLN A 80 20.89 -25.27 -11.86
CA GLN A 80 20.45 -24.22 -10.94
C GLN A 80 19.03 -23.75 -11.25
N LYS A 81 18.74 -23.40 -12.52
CA LYS A 81 17.41 -22.95 -12.94
C LYS A 81 16.35 -24.04 -12.75
N GLU A 82 16.71 -25.29 -12.99
CA GLU A 82 15.80 -26.43 -12.82
C GLU A 82 15.42 -26.64 -11.34
N GLU A 83 16.39 -26.62 -10.44
CA GLU A 83 16.16 -26.79 -9.00
C GLU A 83 15.38 -25.61 -8.40
N ILE A 84 15.68 -24.37 -8.80
CA ILE A 84 14.88 -23.20 -8.41
C ILE A 84 13.42 -23.40 -8.86
N ARG A 85 13.20 -23.86 -10.10
CA ARG A 85 11.83 -24.11 -10.61
C ARG A 85 11.12 -25.21 -9.82
N LYS A 86 11.82 -26.29 -9.46
CA LYS A 86 11.28 -27.37 -8.62
C LYS A 86 10.90 -26.85 -7.23
N LEU A 87 11.76 -26.06 -6.60
CA LEU A 87 11.52 -25.45 -5.29
C LEU A 87 10.29 -24.54 -5.29
N VAL A 88 10.21 -23.59 -6.23
CA VAL A 88 9.06 -22.67 -6.36
C VAL A 88 7.75 -23.44 -6.57
N LYS A 89 7.78 -24.51 -7.38
CA LYS A 89 6.61 -25.37 -7.62
C LYS A 89 6.18 -26.15 -6.37
N ARG A 90 7.15 -26.70 -5.62
CA ARG A 90 6.89 -27.41 -4.35
C ARG A 90 6.27 -26.50 -3.29
N ASN A 91 6.69 -25.24 -3.23
CA ASN A 91 6.23 -24.29 -2.22
C ASN A 91 4.93 -23.55 -2.61
N LYS A 92 4.34 -23.86 -3.78
CA LYS A 92 3.05 -23.31 -4.27
C LYS A 92 3.00 -21.79 -4.16
N ILE A 93 4.07 -21.11 -4.57
CA ILE A 93 4.11 -19.65 -4.63
C ILE A 93 3.22 -19.19 -5.79
N ASN A 94 2.21 -18.37 -5.49
CA ASN A 94 1.31 -17.82 -6.49
C ASN A 94 1.68 -16.35 -6.81
N PRO A 95 2.24 -16.05 -8.00
CA PRO A 95 2.61 -14.68 -8.36
C PRO A 95 1.41 -13.73 -8.47
N TRP A 96 0.20 -14.24 -8.75
CA TRP A 96 -1.01 -13.44 -8.89
C TRP A 96 -1.45 -12.78 -7.59
N ALA A 97 -1.09 -13.33 -6.43
CA ALA A 97 -1.45 -12.74 -5.15
C ALA A 97 -0.87 -11.32 -4.98
N LYS A 98 0.37 -11.09 -5.45
CA LYS A 98 1.01 -9.78 -5.40
C LYS A 98 0.33 -8.79 -6.35
N VAL A 99 -0.02 -9.25 -7.55
CA VAL A 99 -0.71 -8.41 -8.55
C VAL A 99 -2.11 -8.02 -8.09
N LEU A 100 -2.88 -8.95 -7.52
CA LEU A 100 -4.22 -8.67 -6.99
C LEU A 100 -4.18 -7.63 -5.86
N ALA A 101 -3.23 -7.75 -4.93
CA ALA A 101 -3.06 -6.79 -3.85
C ALA A 101 -2.71 -5.38 -4.38
N LEU A 102 -1.81 -5.29 -5.37
CA LEU A 102 -1.48 -4.02 -6.02
C LEU A 102 -2.67 -3.43 -6.80
N GLY A 103 -3.47 -4.26 -7.47
CA GLY A 103 -4.67 -3.84 -8.18
C GLY A 103 -5.70 -3.20 -7.25
N ILE A 104 -5.95 -3.80 -6.08
CA ILE A 104 -6.84 -3.24 -5.06
C ILE A 104 -6.29 -1.92 -4.52
N GLN A 105 -4.99 -1.83 -4.28
CA GLN A 105 -4.34 -0.60 -3.83
C GLN A 105 -4.55 0.55 -4.85
N LEU A 106 -4.33 0.26 -6.13
CA LEU A 106 -4.53 1.24 -7.21
C LEU A 106 -5.99 1.65 -7.33
N LEU A 107 -6.94 0.70 -7.22
CA LEU A 107 -8.37 0.99 -7.26
C LEU A 107 -8.75 2.00 -6.18
N VAL A 108 -8.36 1.75 -4.92
CA VAL A 108 -8.65 2.66 -3.80
C VAL A 108 -8.01 4.03 -4.02
N LEU A 109 -6.77 4.08 -4.52
CA LEU A 109 -6.08 5.33 -4.84
C LEU A 109 -6.83 6.16 -5.89
N ILE A 110 -7.37 5.52 -6.93
CA ILE A 110 -8.15 6.19 -7.98
C ILE A 110 -9.47 6.73 -7.41
N LEU A 111 -10.17 5.95 -6.57
CA LEU A 111 -11.39 6.40 -5.91
C LEU A 111 -11.13 7.67 -5.09
N LEU A 112 -10.10 7.66 -4.23
CA LEU A 112 -9.74 8.83 -3.44
C LEU A 112 -9.37 10.03 -4.32
N TYR A 113 -8.62 9.81 -5.40
CA TYR A 113 -8.29 10.88 -6.33
C TYR A 113 -9.53 11.50 -6.97
N GLN A 114 -10.49 10.67 -7.39
CA GLN A 114 -11.73 11.12 -8.00
C GLN A 114 -12.57 11.92 -7.00
N VAL A 115 -12.64 11.45 -5.76
CA VAL A 115 -13.36 12.12 -4.67
C VAL A 115 -12.80 13.52 -4.43
N PHE A 116 -11.48 13.69 -4.46
CA PHE A 116 -10.85 14.99 -4.28
C PHE A 116 -11.02 15.92 -5.47
N LEU A 117 -10.89 15.43 -6.70
CA LEU A 117 -11.04 16.29 -7.88
C LEU A 117 -12.49 16.68 -8.15
N GLN A 118 -13.44 15.77 -7.91
CA GLN A 118 -14.83 15.93 -8.33
C GLN A 118 -15.76 16.31 -7.18
N GLY A 119 -15.40 15.93 -5.94
CA GLY A 119 -16.25 16.08 -4.76
C GLY A 119 -16.09 17.38 -4.00
N ILE A 120 -15.09 18.21 -4.31
CA ILE A 120 -14.88 19.52 -3.65
C ILE A 120 -15.75 20.63 -4.30
N THR A 121 -16.32 20.36 -5.49
CA THR A 121 -17.22 21.32 -6.18
C THR A 121 -18.65 21.14 -5.68
N GLY A 122 -19.23 22.17 -5.05
CA GLY A 122 -20.51 22.10 -4.33
C GLY A 122 -21.70 21.51 -5.11
N GLU A 123 -21.81 21.77 -6.42
CA GLU A 123 -22.90 21.24 -7.24
C GLU A 123 -22.86 19.72 -7.43
N LYS A 124 -21.67 19.13 -7.60
CA LYS A 124 -21.50 17.68 -7.73
C LYS A 124 -21.54 16.98 -6.39
N LEU A 125 -21.05 17.66 -5.36
CA LEU A 125 -21.08 17.21 -3.97
C LEU A 125 -22.53 16.88 -3.58
N LEU A 126 -23.45 17.84 -3.70
CA LEU A 126 -24.88 17.66 -3.36
C LEU A 126 -25.55 16.50 -4.08
N ARG A 127 -25.23 16.27 -5.36
CA ARG A 127 -25.82 15.19 -6.17
C ARG A 127 -25.29 13.80 -5.82
N THR A 128 -24.13 13.73 -5.18
CA THR A 128 -23.46 12.45 -4.87
C THR A 128 -23.78 11.99 -3.44
N LEU A 129 -24.16 12.92 -2.55
CA LEU A 129 -24.51 12.59 -1.18
C LEU A 129 -25.78 11.75 -1.09
N TYR A 130 -25.76 10.79 -0.19
CA TYR A 130 -26.96 10.11 0.28
C TYR A 130 -27.74 11.03 1.21
N GLU A 131 -29.04 10.79 1.29
CA GLU A 131 -29.98 11.60 2.09
C GLU A 131 -29.61 11.68 3.58
N TRP A 132 -28.90 10.68 4.10
CA TRP A 132 -28.46 10.60 5.49
C TRP A 132 -27.09 11.27 5.76
N VAL A 133 -26.44 11.83 4.75
CA VAL A 133 -25.14 12.51 4.88
C VAL A 133 -25.33 14.02 4.70
N ASP A 134 -25.09 14.76 5.79
CA ASP A 134 -25.23 16.22 5.78
C ASP A 134 -24.23 16.90 4.84
N PHE A 135 -24.69 17.95 4.16
CA PHE A 135 -23.84 18.76 3.31
C PHE A 135 -22.85 19.58 4.15
N PRO A 136 -21.52 19.41 3.96
CA PRO A 136 -20.50 20.07 4.79
C PRO A 136 -20.34 21.57 4.51
N GLY A 137 -20.97 22.12 3.46
CA GLY A 137 -20.69 23.48 3.01
C GLY A 137 -19.35 23.54 2.27
N SER A 138 -18.34 24.14 2.91
CA SER A 138 -16.98 24.20 2.38
C SER A 138 -16.11 23.13 3.04
N ILE A 139 -15.34 22.40 2.22
CA ILE A 139 -14.43 21.38 2.73
C ILE A 139 -13.09 22.02 3.08
N ASN A 140 -12.69 21.91 4.34
CA ASN A 140 -11.36 22.30 4.80
C ASN A 140 -10.30 21.32 4.30
N ILE A 141 -9.51 21.79 3.34
CA ILE A 141 -8.40 21.06 2.70
C ILE A 141 -7.04 21.29 3.36
N PHE A 142 -6.97 22.05 4.45
CA PHE A 142 -5.73 22.26 5.19
C PHE A 142 -5.51 21.17 6.23
N PHE A 143 -4.34 20.53 6.17
CA PHE A 143 -3.91 19.50 7.12
C PHE A 143 -2.54 19.86 7.65
N TYR A 144 -2.44 20.11 8.97
CA TYR A 144 -1.22 20.61 9.61
C TYR A 144 -0.61 21.85 8.93
N GLY A 145 -1.46 22.74 8.40
CA GLY A 145 -1.02 23.96 7.70
C GLY A 145 -0.71 23.77 6.21
N PHE A 146 -0.76 22.54 5.68
CA PHE A 146 -0.53 22.24 4.27
C PHE A 146 -1.85 22.06 3.52
N ASN A 147 -1.97 22.64 2.32
CA ASN A 147 -3.14 22.44 1.47
C ASN A 147 -3.04 21.07 0.77
N ILE A 148 -3.74 20.06 1.26
CA ILE A 148 -3.63 18.67 0.76
C ILE A 148 -4.17 18.47 -0.67
N GLY A 149 -4.87 19.47 -1.21
CA GLY A 149 -5.29 19.51 -2.61
C GLY A 149 -4.21 20.03 -3.57
N ALA A 150 -3.15 20.66 -3.05
CA ALA A 150 -2.05 21.17 -3.87
C ALA A 150 -1.28 20.03 -4.55
N ARG A 151 -0.83 20.31 -5.77
CA ARG A 151 0.10 19.47 -6.53
C ARG A 151 1.51 20.08 -6.43
N HIS A 152 2.54 19.28 -6.64
CA HIS A 152 3.94 19.70 -6.60
C HIS A 152 4.46 20.17 -5.24
N ASP A 153 3.84 19.71 -4.15
CA ASP A 153 4.35 19.90 -2.80
C ASP A 153 5.30 18.74 -2.43
N ILE A 154 6.31 19.04 -1.60
CA ILE A 154 7.42 18.14 -1.29
C ILE A 154 7.23 17.45 0.07
N VAL A 155 6.46 18.04 0.99
CA VAL A 155 6.45 17.67 2.42
C VAL A 155 5.92 16.25 2.62
N TRP A 156 4.67 16.01 2.23
CA TRP A 156 4.03 14.70 2.42
C TRP A 156 4.62 13.61 1.51
N PRO A 157 4.88 13.85 0.21
CA PRO A 157 5.62 12.89 -0.62
C PRO A 157 7.02 12.56 -0.06
N GLY A 158 7.72 13.55 0.49
CA GLY A 158 9.03 13.38 1.10
C GLY A 158 8.98 12.47 2.31
N PHE A 159 7.98 12.65 3.19
CA PHE A 159 7.78 11.76 4.32
C PHE A 159 7.48 10.32 3.89
N VAL A 160 6.66 10.14 2.85
CA VAL A 160 6.42 8.81 2.25
C VAL A 160 7.73 8.19 1.76
N ALA A 161 8.56 8.95 1.04
CA ALA A 161 9.84 8.46 0.54
C ALA A 161 10.80 8.04 1.66
N ILE A 162 10.85 8.80 2.75
CA ILE A 162 11.66 8.47 3.94
C ILE A 162 11.16 7.17 4.59
N VAL A 163 9.84 7.02 4.78
CA VAL A 163 9.27 5.80 5.37
C VAL A 163 9.50 4.60 4.44
N LEU A 164 9.36 4.76 3.12
CA LEU A 164 9.67 3.72 2.13
C LEU A 164 11.13 3.28 2.21
N LEU A 165 12.05 4.25 2.29
CA LEU A 165 13.47 3.98 2.43
C LEU A 165 13.76 3.22 3.72
N ALA A 166 13.15 3.63 4.84
CA ALA A 166 13.28 2.94 6.12
C ALA A 166 12.72 1.51 6.07
N GLU A 167 11.57 1.29 5.42
CA GLU A 167 10.96 -0.03 5.23
C GLU A 167 11.88 -0.95 4.43
N ILE A 168 12.39 -0.47 3.30
CA ILE A 168 13.36 -1.20 2.46
C ILE A 168 14.63 -1.51 3.26
N TYR A 169 15.15 -0.56 4.02
CA TYR A 169 16.34 -0.75 4.83
C TYR A 169 16.12 -1.80 5.94
N ILE A 170 14.95 -1.80 6.60
CA ILE A 170 14.58 -2.80 7.61
C ILE A 170 14.47 -4.18 6.96
N ASP A 171 13.83 -4.26 5.81
CA ASP A 171 13.68 -5.52 5.06
C ASP A 171 15.04 -6.04 4.62
N PHE A 172 15.91 -5.17 4.11
CA PHE A 172 17.29 -5.48 3.78
C PHE A 172 18.07 -6.04 4.98
N LYS A 173 18.03 -5.37 6.14
CA LYS A 173 18.74 -5.84 7.34
C LYS A 173 18.28 -7.23 7.79
N ARG A 174 17.02 -7.59 7.50
CA ARG A 174 16.47 -8.91 7.81
C ARG A 174 16.99 -9.97 6.83
N HIS A 175 17.11 -9.64 5.57
CA HIS A 175 17.63 -10.52 4.53
C HIS A 175 19.14 -10.31 4.40
N LYS A 176 19.96 -11.00 5.21
CA LYS A 176 21.44 -10.96 5.16
C LYS A 176 21.97 -11.23 3.73
N GLU A 177 22.00 -10.19 2.90
CA GLU A 177 22.34 -10.25 1.49
C GLU A 177 23.81 -9.94 1.23
N ASN A 178 24.36 -10.57 0.20
CA ASN A 178 25.51 -10.02 -0.50
C ASN A 178 24.96 -8.99 -1.48
N VAL A 179 25.07 -7.71 -1.14
CA VAL A 179 24.49 -6.61 -1.90
C VAL A 179 25.10 -6.56 -3.29
N THR A 180 24.27 -6.74 -4.33
CA THR A 180 24.69 -6.45 -5.70
C THR A 180 24.50 -4.97 -5.98
N LYS A 181 25.28 -4.39 -6.90
CA LYS A 181 25.10 -2.98 -7.31
C LYS A 181 23.68 -2.68 -7.81
N SER A 182 22.98 -3.68 -8.34
CA SER A 182 21.57 -3.60 -8.75
C SER A 182 20.61 -3.39 -7.56
N ASP A 183 20.90 -3.98 -6.41
CA ASP A 183 20.05 -3.89 -5.21
C ASP A 183 20.19 -2.50 -4.57
N LEU A 184 21.41 -1.95 -4.56
CA LEU A 184 21.65 -0.56 -4.16
C LEU A 184 20.90 0.45 -5.03
N ALA A 185 20.86 0.20 -6.34
CA ALA A 185 20.11 1.05 -7.25
C ALA A 185 18.61 1.00 -6.90
N TYR A 186 18.05 -0.17 -6.61
CA TYR A 186 16.65 -0.30 -6.19
C TYR A 186 16.34 0.48 -4.90
N PHE A 187 17.24 0.46 -3.92
CA PHE A 187 17.04 1.16 -2.63
C PHE A 187 16.87 2.67 -2.77
N ILE A 188 17.48 3.27 -3.79
CA ILE A 188 17.42 4.71 -4.03
C ILE A 188 16.37 5.04 -5.09
N LEU A 189 16.36 4.29 -6.19
CA LEU A 189 15.49 4.56 -7.33
C LEU A 189 14.01 4.39 -6.98
N PHE A 190 13.64 3.38 -6.19
CA PHE A 190 12.23 3.14 -5.90
C PHE A 190 11.60 4.23 -5.00
N PRO A 191 12.21 4.63 -3.86
CA PRO A 191 11.71 5.78 -3.10
C PRO A 191 11.73 7.09 -3.90
N ALA A 192 12.76 7.34 -4.71
CA ALA A 192 12.85 8.55 -5.53
C ALA A 192 11.76 8.60 -6.61
N PHE A 193 11.51 7.47 -7.27
CA PHE A 193 10.44 7.35 -8.25
C PHE A 193 9.06 7.51 -7.62
N SER A 194 8.83 6.88 -6.47
CA SER A 194 7.60 7.04 -5.70
C SER A 194 7.40 8.49 -5.28
N PHE A 195 8.45 9.16 -4.80
CA PHE A 195 8.42 10.59 -4.49
C PHE A 195 7.98 11.41 -5.70
N TYR A 196 8.61 11.20 -6.86
CA TYR A 196 8.31 11.94 -8.09
C TYR A 196 6.85 11.75 -8.54
N ILE A 197 6.33 10.52 -8.51
CA ILE A 197 4.92 10.25 -8.84
C ILE A 197 3.99 10.98 -7.88
N LEU A 198 4.28 10.93 -6.58
CA LEU A 198 3.43 11.55 -5.57
C LEU A 198 3.51 13.07 -5.59
N TRP A 199 4.66 13.62 -5.96
CA TRP A 199 4.85 15.05 -6.18
C TRP A 199 3.99 15.56 -7.36
N LEU A 200 3.81 14.76 -8.42
CA LEU A 200 2.94 15.12 -9.55
C LEU A 200 1.45 15.17 -9.18
N LEU A 201 1.05 14.45 -8.13
CA LEU A 201 -0.33 14.24 -7.75
C LEU A 201 -0.72 15.12 -6.55
N PRO A 202 -2.03 15.31 -6.28
CA PRO A 202 -2.46 16.00 -5.06
C PRO A 202 -1.93 15.28 -3.80
N MET A 203 -1.45 16.07 -2.84
CA MET A 203 -0.83 15.59 -1.60
C MET A 203 -1.66 14.59 -0.81
N VAL A 204 -2.99 14.64 -0.93
CA VAL A 204 -3.85 13.69 -0.25
C VAL A 204 -3.47 12.22 -0.51
N LYS A 205 -2.95 11.90 -1.70
CA LYS A 205 -2.52 10.54 -2.04
C LYS A 205 -1.36 10.10 -1.16
N SER A 206 -0.46 11.01 -0.80
CA SER A 206 0.65 10.74 0.10
C SER A 206 0.14 10.40 1.51
N ILE A 207 -0.89 11.12 2.00
CA ILE A 207 -1.51 10.83 3.31
C ILE A 207 -2.14 9.43 3.32
N PHE A 208 -2.86 9.07 2.26
CA PHE A 208 -3.42 7.74 2.09
C PHE A 208 -2.33 6.66 2.10
N ILE A 209 -1.31 6.80 1.25
CA ILE A 209 -0.22 5.83 1.13
C ILE A 209 0.49 5.67 2.47
N LEU A 210 0.82 6.77 3.12
CA LEU A 210 1.52 6.77 4.39
C LEU A 210 0.73 6.03 5.48
N THR A 211 -0.56 6.34 5.62
CA THR A 211 -1.45 5.68 6.58
C THR A 211 -1.53 4.18 6.30
N SER A 212 -1.66 3.84 5.03
CA SER A 212 -1.67 2.47 4.53
C SER A 212 -0.36 1.71 4.84
N MET A 213 0.80 2.36 4.70
CA MET A 213 2.11 1.78 5.03
C MET A 213 2.22 1.51 6.52
N PHE A 214 1.83 2.47 7.38
CA PHE A 214 1.82 2.25 8.83
C PHE A 214 0.93 1.08 9.24
N PHE A 215 -0.25 0.97 8.65
CA PHE A 215 -1.14 -0.17 8.88
C PHE A 215 -0.49 -1.50 8.44
N GLY A 216 0.09 -1.52 7.24
CA GLY A 216 0.78 -2.70 6.71
C GLY A 216 1.95 -3.15 7.60
N MET A 217 2.79 -2.20 8.03
CA MET A 217 3.89 -2.45 8.96
C MET A 217 3.37 -3.02 10.28
N PHE A 218 2.30 -2.45 10.84
CA PHE A 218 1.68 -2.93 12.08
C PHE A 218 1.18 -4.38 11.95
N ILE A 219 0.42 -4.70 10.91
CA ILE A 219 -0.05 -6.07 10.65
C ILE A 219 1.12 -7.01 10.40
N GLY A 220 2.13 -6.59 9.62
CA GLY A 220 3.33 -7.37 9.38
C GLY A 220 4.09 -7.73 10.66
N LEU A 221 4.17 -6.81 11.62
CA LEU A 221 4.76 -7.07 12.93
C LEU A 221 3.95 -8.12 13.71
N ILE A 222 2.62 -8.01 13.74
CA ILE A 222 1.73 -8.99 14.40
C ILE A 222 1.88 -10.37 13.77
N ILE A 223 1.81 -10.46 12.44
CA ILE A 223 1.90 -11.74 11.72
C ILE A 223 3.26 -12.40 11.95
N ARG A 224 4.36 -11.64 11.94
CA ARG A 224 5.69 -12.18 12.25
C ARG A 224 5.80 -12.66 13.70
N ALA A 225 5.19 -11.97 14.65
CA ALA A 225 5.17 -12.40 16.04
C ALA A 225 4.39 -13.71 16.23
N LEU A 226 3.26 -13.86 15.52
CA LEU A 226 2.40 -15.06 15.59
C LEU A 226 2.96 -16.27 14.82
N PHE A 227 3.55 -16.03 13.65
CA PHE A 227 4.00 -17.08 12.72
C PHE A 227 5.52 -17.23 12.69
N LYS A 228 6.23 -16.87 13.77
CA LYS A 228 7.68 -16.96 13.87
C LYS A 228 8.13 -18.33 13.34
N PRO A 229 8.86 -18.39 12.22
CA PRO A 229 9.10 -19.65 11.54
C PRO A 229 9.89 -20.57 12.47
N HIS A 230 9.36 -21.77 12.73
CA HIS A 230 10.16 -22.84 13.32
C HIS A 230 11.35 -23.05 12.37
N LYS A 231 12.57 -22.86 12.89
CA LYS A 231 13.77 -23.38 12.22
C LYS A 231 13.50 -24.87 11.99
N LYS A 232 13.34 -25.27 10.74
CA LYS A 232 13.41 -26.69 10.38
C LYS A 232 14.78 -27.15 10.86
N GLN A 233 14.79 -28.00 11.89
CA GLN A 233 15.99 -28.72 12.31
C GLN A 233 16.46 -29.49 11.07
N GLU A 234 17.69 -29.20 10.65
CA GLU A 234 18.40 -30.00 9.64
C GLU A 234 18.50 -31.42 10.20
N ASN A 235 17.85 -32.36 9.52
CA ASN A 235 18.10 -33.80 9.62
C ASN A 235 18.76 -34.25 8.32
#